data_AF-A0A371YNU0-F1
#
_entry.id   AF-A0A371YNU0-F1
#
_cell.length_a   1.000
_cell.length_b   1.000
_cell.length_c   1.000
_cell.angle_alpha   90.00
_cell.angle_beta   90.00
_cell.angle_gamma   90.00
#
_symmetry.space_group_name_H-M   'P 1'
#
loop_
_entity.id
_entity.type
_entity.pdbx_description
1 polymer ?
#
loop_
_entity_poly.entity_id
_entity_poly.type
_entity_poly.pdbx_seq_one_letter_code
_entity_poly.pdbx_strand_id
1 'polypeptide(L)'
;MKKHSSFQCRAEIKPKIQAQIDQIYQYAYYQELKNQDSEDPKVWNEIARYYRIAAEYGDYRANERLQFLIKLEKISIDQMSQAEALKTLIDRLAQDLPARAKYLHYLSNTAPDPKYQLLPDAALLGDADAQQYFSGNLLGFQEDETITKRMKLFDQVRLCASKNGNWTATNGLEDETNSQILYADKENPALLAQSLAYKQLALKQGDTAMAITLADAFNLTKPETEQDQFDYKEKYLGVENDLERSQRYIKINEILNNAPYQGEEIVLSDLDEIVPLPPKKLPKWDGKLAIQRWYEDQTHEKPSEILIMKLAQEKGLAPKTGKPVVVLQSVKKSQ
;
A
#
# COMPACT_ATOMS: atom_id res chain seq x y z
N MET A 1 -9.20 32.52 -0.70
CA MET A 1 -9.55 31.11 -1.01
C MET A 1 -10.55 31.10 -2.18
N LYS A 2 -10.07 30.86 -3.41
CA LYS A 2 -10.96 30.66 -4.58
C LYS A 2 -11.72 29.33 -4.39
N LYS A 3 -12.98 29.31 -4.86
CA LYS A 3 -13.95 28.20 -4.81
C LYS A 3 -13.30 26.81 -4.91
N HIS A 4 -13.03 26.16 -3.78
CA HIS A 4 -13.00 24.71 -3.74
C HIS A 4 -14.43 24.26 -3.48
N SER A 5 -15.03 23.60 -4.48
CA SER A 5 -16.18 22.73 -4.26
C SER A 5 -15.92 21.87 -3.03
N SER A 6 -16.94 21.64 -2.21
CA SER A 6 -16.88 20.71 -1.06
C SER A 6 -16.07 19.46 -1.41
N PHE A 7 -15.13 19.08 -0.55
CA PHE A 7 -14.35 17.85 -0.72
C PHE A 7 -15.30 16.68 -1.01
N GLN A 8 -15.01 15.92 -2.06
CA GLN A 8 -15.75 14.72 -2.42
C GLN A 8 -14.81 13.54 -2.35
N CYS A 9 -15.13 12.61 -1.45
CA CYS A 9 -14.35 11.39 -1.34
C CYS A 9 -14.38 10.61 -2.66
N ARG A 10 -13.21 10.24 -3.15
CA ARG A 10 -13.02 9.37 -4.31
C ARG A 10 -11.74 8.54 -4.13
N ALA A 11 -11.72 7.37 -4.73
CA ALA A 11 -10.52 6.56 -4.92
C ALA A 11 -9.88 6.91 -6.27
N GLU A 12 -8.55 6.83 -6.34
CA GLU A 12 -7.86 6.83 -7.62
C GLU A 12 -8.26 5.59 -8.44
N ILE A 13 -8.53 5.80 -9.73
CA ILE A 13 -8.92 4.71 -10.64
C ILE A 13 -7.66 3.99 -11.08
N LYS A 14 -7.52 2.72 -10.65
CA LYS A 14 -6.43 1.85 -11.10
C LYS A 14 -6.70 1.34 -12.51
N PRO A 15 -5.74 1.42 -13.45
CA PRO A 15 -5.93 0.94 -14.81
C PRO A 15 -6.04 -0.59 -14.84
N LYS A 16 -6.82 -1.11 -15.79
CA LYS A 16 -6.93 -2.55 -16.00
C LYS A 16 -5.66 -3.08 -16.67
N ILE A 17 -4.98 -4.02 -16.03
CA ILE A 17 -3.78 -4.66 -16.57
C ILE A 17 -4.17 -5.82 -17.50
N GLN A 18 -3.51 -5.90 -18.66
CA GLN A 18 -3.70 -7.01 -19.60
C GLN A 18 -3.08 -8.29 -19.04
N ALA A 19 -3.71 -9.45 -19.25
CA ALA A 19 -3.27 -10.72 -18.67
C ALA A 19 -1.79 -11.07 -18.98
N GLN A 20 -1.35 -10.84 -20.22
CA GLN A 20 0.06 -11.09 -20.61
C GLN A 20 1.06 -10.17 -19.89
N ILE A 21 0.63 -8.96 -19.50
CA ILE A 21 1.46 -8.00 -18.76
C ILE A 21 1.45 -8.33 -17.28
N ASP A 22 0.28 -8.71 -16.74
CA ASP A 22 0.17 -9.20 -15.37
C ASP A 22 1.06 -10.43 -15.17
N GLN A 23 1.08 -11.40 -16.10
CA GLN A 23 2.00 -12.54 -16.04
C GLN A 23 3.48 -12.11 -15.91
N ILE A 24 3.91 -11.09 -16.65
CA ILE A 24 5.28 -10.56 -16.59
C ILE A 24 5.56 -9.94 -15.21
N TYR A 25 4.61 -9.17 -14.68
CA TYR A 25 4.71 -8.60 -13.34
C TYR A 25 4.77 -9.69 -12.27
N GLN A 26 3.84 -10.65 -12.29
CA GLN A 26 3.76 -11.75 -11.32
C GLN A 26 5.05 -12.58 -11.31
N TYR A 27 5.61 -12.88 -12.48
CA TYR A 27 6.91 -13.56 -12.58
C TYR A 27 8.03 -12.73 -11.95
N ALA A 28 8.12 -11.45 -12.28
CA ALA A 28 9.15 -10.56 -11.75
C ALA A 28 9.06 -10.42 -10.22
N TYR A 29 7.85 -10.27 -9.70
CA TYR A 29 7.57 -10.16 -8.27
C TYR A 29 7.88 -11.46 -7.54
N TYR A 30 7.51 -12.61 -8.10
CA TYR A 30 7.91 -13.90 -7.56
C TYR A 30 9.44 -14.05 -7.49
N GLN A 31 10.16 -13.70 -8.56
CA GLN A 31 11.62 -13.74 -8.57
C GLN A 31 12.25 -12.78 -7.57
N GLU A 32 11.68 -11.59 -7.40
CA GLU A 32 12.10 -10.64 -6.37
C GLU A 32 12.00 -11.24 -4.97
N LEU A 33 10.85 -11.83 -4.62
CA LEU A 33 10.65 -12.46 -3.31
C LEU A 33 11.58 -13.66 -3.07
N LYS A 34 11.90 -14.44 -4.10
CA LYS A 34 12.81 -15.60 -3.98
C LYS A 34 14.29 -15.21 -3.88
N ASN A 35 14.66 -13.99 -4.26
CA ASN A 35 16.04 -13.55 -4.36
C ASN A 35 16.35 -12.32 -3.48
N GLN A 36 15.58 -12.05 -2.41
CA GLN A 36 15.77 -10.86 -1.58
C GLN A 36 17.17 -10.75 -0.96
N ASP A 37 17.74 -11.89 -0.56
CA ASP A 37 19.08 -11.96 0.03
C ASP A 37 20.20 -12.00 -1.02
N SER A 38 19.86 -11.99 -2.32
CA SER A 38 20.86 -11.97 -3.38
C SER A 38 21.64 -10.65 -3.38
N GLU A 39 22.96 -10.77 -3.38
CA GLU A 39 23.89 -9.65 -3.57
C GLU A 39 24.30 -9.49 -5.04
N ASP A 40 23.96 -10.42 -5.94
CA ASP A 40 24.36 -10.37 -7.35
C ASP A 40 23.54 -9.31 -8.11
N PRO A 41 24.14 -8.22 -8.60
CA PRO A 41 23.44 -7.20 -9.37
C PRO A 41 22.80 -7.75 -10.65
N LYS A 42 23.30 -8.86 -11.21
CA LYS A 42 22.72 -9.48 -12.41
C LYS A 42 21.32 -10.00 -12.15
N VAL A 43 21.09 -10.62 -10.99
CA VAL A 43 19.76 -11.13 -10.59
C VAL A 43 18.76 -9.99 -10.54
N TRP A 44 19.11 -8.91 -9.86
CA TRP A 44 18.25 -7.72 -9.73
C TRP A 44 18.00 -7.04 -11.07
N ASN A 45 19.00 -6.95 -11.95
CA ASN A 45 18.82 -6.37 -13.27
C ASN A 45 17.99 -7.26 -14.21
N GLU A 46 18.05 -8.59 -14.07
CA GLU A 46 17.15 -9.52 -14.75
C GLU A 46 15.71 -9.36 -14.26
N ILE A 47 15.47 -9.22 -12.96
CA ILE A 47 14.14 -8.92 -12.41
C ILE A 47 13.61 -7.59 -12.95
N ALA A 48 14.44 -6.53 -12.86
CA ALA A 48 14.08 -5.19 -13.32
C ALA A 48 13.74 -5.11 -14.82
N ARG A 49 14.32 -5.99 -15.65
CA ARG A 49 13.98 -6.10 -17.08
C ARG A 49 12.48 -6.30 -17.27
N TYR A 50 11.89 -7.24 -16.53
CA TYR A 50 10.46 -7.55 -16.63
C TYR A 50 9.60 -6.39 -16.13
N TYR A 51 9.98 -5.78 -15.00
CA TYR A 51 9.26 -4.62 -14.49
C TYR A 51 9.30 -3.42 -15.45
N ARG A 52 10.46 -3.12 -16.06
CA ARG A 52 10.57 -2.01 -17.03
C ARG A 52 9.63 -2.22 -18.20
N ILE A 53 9.56 -3.45 -18.72
CA ILE A 53 8.66 -3.78 -19.82
C ILE A 53 7.20 -3.65 -19.36
N ALA A 54 6.82 -4.25 -18.23
CA ALA A 54 5.44 -4.19 -17.73
C ALA A 54 4.98 -2.74 -17.46
N ALA A 55 5.85 -1.90 -16.89
CA ALA A 55 5.58 -0.49 -16.64
C ALA A 55 5.26 0.29 -17.93
N GLU A 56 5.93 -0.02 -19.05
CA GLU A 56 5.62 0.64 -20.34
C GLU A 56 4.24 0.28 -20.91
N TYR A 57 3.64 -0.81 -20.43
CA TYR A 57 2.28 -1.23 -20.75
C TYR A 57 1.25 -0.82 -19.68
N GLY A 58 1.62 0.05 -18.76
CA GLY A 58 0.71 0.63 -17.76
C GLY A 58 0.57 -0.18 -16.48
N ASP A 59 1.45 -1.17 -16.25
CA ASP A 59 1.52 -1.83 -14.94
C ASP A 59 2.16 -0.89 -13.91
N TYR A 60 1.30 -0.18 -13.20
CA TYR A 60 1.71 0.79 -12.19
C TYR A 60 2.48 0.13 -11.03
N ARG A 61 2.19 -1.13 -10.69
CA ARG A 61 2.90 -1.86 -9.63
C ARG A 61 4.34 -2.12 -10.05
N ALA A 62 4.56 -2.51 -11.30
CA ALA A 62 5.89 -2.69 -11.85
C ALA A 62 6.72 -1.39 -11.79
N ASN A 63 6.09 -0.25 -12.07
CA ASN A 63 6.72 1.06 -11.95
C ASN A 63 7.12 1.35 -10.49
N GLU A 64 6.23 1.16 -9.53
CA GLU A 64 6.54 1.37 -8.11
C GLU A 64 7.63 0.42 -7.60
N ARG A 65 7.64 -0.86 -8.03
CA ARG A 65 8.73 -1.79 -7.72
C ARG A 65 10.08 -1.29 -8.27
N LEU A 66 10.13 -0.73 -9.48
CA LEU A 66 11.37 -0.13 -10.00
C LEU A 66 11.84 1.05 -9.14
N GLN A 67 10.92 1.92 -8.71
CA GLN A 67 11.27 3.04 -7.83
C GLN A 67 11.83 2.53 -6.50
N PHE A 68 11.23 1.49 -5.93
CA PHE A 68 11.72 0.85 -4.70
C PHE A 68 13.12 0.26 -4.89
N LEU A 69 13.34 -0.51 -5.95
CA LEU A 69 14.65 -1.12 -6.25
C LEU A 69 15.76 -0.09 -6.53
N ILE A 70 15.43 1.06 -7.12
CA ILE A 70 16.38 2.17 -7.30
C ILE A 70 16.76 2.77 -5.95
N LYS A 71 15.79 3.01 -5.06
CA LYS A 71 16.05 3.55 -3.71
C LYS A 71 16.90 2.61 -2.86
N LEU A 72 16.77 1.30 -3.07
CA LEU A 72 17.61 0.29 -2.43
C LEU A 72 18.97 0.07 -3.14
N GLU A 73 19.23 0.78 -4.24
CA GLU A 73 20.45 0.63 -5.06
C GLU A 73 20.66 -0.79 -5.62
N LYS A 74 19.59 -1.59 -5.72
CA LYS A 74 19.66 -2.98 -6.18
C LYS A 74 19.82 -3.11 -7.70
N ILE A 75 19.40 -2.09 -8.46
CA ILE A 75 19.36 -2.14 -9.93
C ILE A 75 20.19 -1.03 -10.56
N SER A 76 20.71 -1.30 -11.77
CA SER A 76 21.50 -0.31 -12.50
C SER A 76 20.62 0.78 -13.12
N ILE A 77 21.02 2.04 -12.92
CA ILE A 77 20.50 3.21 -13.61
C ILE A 77 21.59 3.75 -14.56
N ASP A 78 21.26 3.96 -15.83
CA ASP A 78 22.25 4.35 -16.84
C ASP A 78 22.36 5.86 -16.92
N GLN A 79 23.58 6.40 -16.82
CA GLN A 79 23.92 7.81 -17.11
C GLN A 79 22.97 8.86 -16.49
N MET A 80 22.40 8.57 -15.33
CA MET A 80 21.51 9.47 -14.59
C MET A 80 21.70 9.30 -13.08
N SER A 81 21.44 10.35 -12.33
CA SER A 81 21.31 10.29 -10.88
C SER A 81 20.06 9.50 -10.47
N GLN A 82 20.03 8.99 -9.23
CA GLN A 82 18.82 8.34 -8.69
C GLN A 82 17.60 9.27 -8.75
N ALA A 83 17.77 10.56 -8.48
CA ALA A 83 16.69 11.54 -8.52
C ALA A 83 16.08 11.67 -9.93
N GLU A 84 16.92 11.72 -10.97
CA GLU A 84 16.47 11.77 -12.37
C GLU A 84 15.79 10.47 -12.79
N ALA A 85 16.29 9.32 -12.34
CA ALA A 85 15.69 8.01 -12.60
C ALA A 85 14.30 7.89 -11.97
N LEU A 86 14.18 8.27 -10.69
CA LEU A 86 12.91 8.31 -9.98
C LEU A 86 11.93 9.28 -10.63
N LYS A 87 12.37 10.49 -10.97
CA LYS A 87 11.54 11.46 -11.66
C LYS A 87 10.98 10.90 -12.97
N THR A 88 11.82 10.25 -13.78
CA THR A 88 11.41 9.64 -15.06
C THR A 88 10.31 8.59 -14.86
N LEU A 89 10.45 7.74 -13.85
CA LEU A 89 9.44 6.73 -13.51
C LEU A 89 8.14 7.37 -13.02
N ILE A 90 8.21 8.42 -12.19
CA ILE A 90 7.03 9.12 -11.68
C ILE A 90 6.31 9.87 -12.82
N ASP A 91 7.05 10.54 -13.71
CA ASP A 91 6.48 11.20 -14.90
C ASP A 91 5.74 10.20 -15.79
N ARG A 92 6.30 8.99 -15.97
CA ARG A 92 5.64 7.91 -16.72
C ARG A 92 4.40 7.39 -15.98
N LEU A 93 4.49 7.20 -14.66
CA LEU A 93 3.38 6.75 -13.82
C LEU A 93 2.18 7.71 -13.88
N ALA A 94 2.41 9.01 -14.07
CA ALA A 94 1.35 10.01 -14.15
C ALA A 94 0.32 9.75 -15.26
N GLN A 95 0.66 8.95 -16.28
CA GLN A 95 -0.27 8.55 -17.33
C GLN A 95 -1.26 7.47 -16.85
N ASP A 96 -0.85 6.67 -15.86
CA ASP A 96 -1.58 5.50 -15.36
C ASP A 96 -2.24 5.77 -14.00
N LEU A 97 -1.51 6.44 -13.10
CA LEU A 97 -1.94 6.85 -11.76
C LEU A 97 -1.53 8.31 -11.47
N PRO A 98 -2.28 9.31 -11.97
CA PRO A 98 -1.95 10.72 -11.84
C PRO A 98 -1.97 11.26 -10.39
N ALA A 99 -2.84 10.75 -9.53
CA ALA A 99 -2.90 11.15 -8.12
C ALA A 99 -1.66 10.63 -7.39
N ARG A 100 -1.34 9.33 -7.56
CA ARG A 100 -0.12 8.73 -7.01
C ARG A 100 1.14 9.42 -7.48
N ALA A 101 1.26 9.69 -8.78
CA ALA A 101 2.42 10.38 -9.33
C ALA A 101 2.62 11.78 -8.75
N LYS A 102 1.53 12.56 -8.59
CA LYS A 102 1.59 13.86 -7.91
C LYS A 102 2.06 13.74 -6.46
N TYR A 103 1.59 12.74 -5.73
CA TYR A 103 2.05 12.48 -4.37
C TYR A 103 3.52 12.10 -4.30
N LEU A 104 3.99 11.23 -5.20
CA LEU A 104 5.40 10.84 -5.27
C LEU A 104 6.31 12.03 -5.67
N HIS A 105 5.86 12.91 -6.57
CA HIS A 105 6.54 14.16 -6.85
C HIS A 105 6.61 15.09 -5.64
N TYR A 106 5.54 15.18 -4.85
CA TYR A 106 5.53 15.92 -3.58
C TYR A 106 6.59 15.39 -2.61
N LEU A 107 6.68 14.07 -2.46
CA LEU A 107 7.66 13.43 -1.56
C LEU A 107 9.10 13.63 -2.03
N SER A 108 9.34 13.55 -3.34
CA SER A 108 10.68 13.57 -3.94
C SER A 108 11.19 14.97 -4.32
N ASN A 109 10.35 16.01 -4.25
CA ASN A 109 10.66 17.37 -4.74
C ASN A 109 11.10 17.40 -6.22
N THR A 110 10.57 16.49 -7.04
CA THR A 110 11.03 16.32 -8.44
C THR A 110 10.16 17.02 -9.47
N ALA A 111 8.96 17.48 -9.11
CA ALA A 111 8.06 18.16 -10.05
C ALA A 111 8.42 19.64 -10.28
N PRO A 112 8.09 20.19 -11.47
CA PRO A 112 8.19 21.62 -11.75
C PRO A 112 7.10 22.46 -11.06
N ASP A 113 5.96 21.85 -10.70
CA ASP A 113 4.88 22.52 -9.97
C ASP A 113 5.32 22.88 -8.54
N PRO A 114 4.76 23.97 -7.95
CA PRO A 114 5.02 24.28 -6.54
C PRO A 114 4.62 23.10 -5.65
N LYS A 115 5.57 22.57 -4.88
CA LYS A 115 5.38 21.43 -3.96
C LYS A 115 4.08 21.54 -3.15
N TYR A 116 3.76 22.74 -2.67
CA TYR A 116 2.57 23.01 -1.84
C TYR A 116 1.23 22.76 -2.54
N GLN A 117 1.19 22.73 -3.87
CA GLN A 117 -0.03 22.45 -4.65
C GLN A 117 -0.20 20.96 -4.97
N LEU A 118 0.90 20.21 -5.06
CA LEU A 118 0.88 18.80 -5.45
C LEU A 118 0.11 17.91 -4.47
N LEU A 119 0.32 18.11 -3.16
CA LEU A 119 -0.31 17.30 -2.13
C LEU A 119 -1.84 17.46 -2.09
N PRO A 120 -2.41 18.69 -2.00
CA PRO A 120 -3.85 18.88 -2.08
C PRO A 120 -4.45 18.31 -3.38
N ASP A 121 -3.77 18.50 -4.52
CA ASP A 121 -4.21 17.96 -5.80
C ASP A 121 -4.25 16.42 -5.81
N ALA A 122 -3.19 15.76 -5.32
CA ALA A 122 -3.13 14.30 -5.22
C ALA A 122 -4.26 13.77 -4.30
N ALA A 123 -4.49 14.42 -3.17
CA ALA A 123 -5.57 14.06 -2.24
C ALA A 123 -6.96 14.19 -2.89
N LEU A 124 -7.18 15.28 -3.64
CA LEU A 124 -8.42 15.52 -4.38
C LEU A 124 -8.63 14.54 -5.54
N LEU A 125 -7.56 14.04 -6.15
CA LEU A 125 -7.61 13.06 -7.23
C LEU A 125 -7.81 11.63 -6.73
N GLY A 126 -7.55 11.34 -5.45
CA GLY A 126 -7.94 10.08 -4.81
C GLY A 126 -6.80 9.21 -4.31
N ASP A 127 -5.55 9.69 -4.27
CA ASP A 127 -4.44 8.95 -3.68
C ASP A 127 -4.62 8.86 -2.16
N ALA A 128 -4.67 7.63 -1.63
CA ALA A 128 -5.02 7.38 -0.23
C ALA A 128 -3.96 7.92 0.75
N ASP A 129 -2.67 7.80 0.39
CA ASP A 129 -1.56 8.30 1.20
C ASP A 129 -1.51 9.84 1.21
N ALA A 130 -1.77 10.47 0.07
CA ALA A 130 -1.91 11.91 -0.06
C ALA A 130 -3.12 12.42 0.74
N GLN A 131 -4.25 11.72 0.72
CA GLN A 131 -5.40 12.05 1.56
C GLN A 131 -5.03 12.02 3.04
N GLN A 132 -4.39 10.93 3.50
CA GLN A 132 -3.95 10.82 4.88
C GLN A 132 -2.99 11.94 5.28
N TYR A 133 -1.94 12.16 4.48
CA TYR A 133 -0.94 13.19 4.76
C TYR A 133 -1.52 14.61 4.67
N PHE A 134 -2.38 14.88 3.68
CA PHE A 134 -3.07 16.16 3.54
C PHE A 134 -3.98 16.45 4.73
N SER A 135 -4.69 15.44 5.25
CA SER A 135 -5.53 15.58 6.43
C SER A 135 -4.72 16.11 7.63
N GLY A 136 -3.56 15.52 7.93
CA GLY A 136 -2.71 15.97 9.03
C GLY A 136 -2.26 17.43 8.90
N ASN A 137 -1.95 17.88 7.69
CA ASN A 137 -1.58 19.28 7.42
C ASN A 137 -2.72 20.26 7.68
N LEU A 138 -3.98 19.84 7.56
CA LEU A 138 -5.13 20.72 7.84
C LEU A 138 -5.16 21.19 9.30
N LEU A 139 -4.58 20.44 10.24
CA LEU A 139 -4.58 20.80 11.66
C LEU A 139 -3.31 21.53 12.10
N GLY A 140 -2.25 21.55 11.27
CA GLY A 140 -0.97 22.19 11.60
C GLY A 140 -0.96 23.72 11.54
N PHE A 141 -2.02 24.37 11.04
CA PHE A 141 -2.13 25.82 11.00
C PHE A 141 -2.65 26.40 12.33
N GLN A 142 -2.01 27.46 12.82
CA GLN A 142 -2.34 28.16 14.07
C GLN A 142 -3.54 29.13 13.96
N GLU A 143 -4.24 29.17 12.82
CA GLU A 143 -5.37 30.08 12.62
C GLU A 143 -6.66 29.55 13.27
N ASP A 144 -7.03 30.13 14.41
CA ASP A 144 -8.20 29.71 15.19
C ASP A 144 -9.54 29.97 14.46
N GLU A 145 -9.66 31.04 13.68
CA GLU A 145 -10.93 31.42 13.02
C GLU A 145 -11.45 30.36 12.03
N THR A 146 -10.59 29.46 11.56
CA THR A 146 -10.94 28.39 10.60
C THR A 146 -10.93 27.00 11.22
N ILE A 147 -10.58 26.84 12.50
CA ILE A 147 -10.31 25.53 13.12
C ILE A 147 -11.49 24.56 12.97
N THR A 148 -12.73 25.01 13.23
CA THR A 148 -13.93 24.16 13.12
C THR A 148 -14.16 23.66 11.69
N LYS A 149 -13.86 24.49 10.67
CA LYS A 149 -13.98 24.08 9.27
C LYS A 149 -12.86 23.11 8.88
N ARG A 150 -11.64 23.34 9.36
CA ARG A 150 -10.48 22.48 9.12
C ARG A 150 -10.65 21.11 9.78
N MET A 151 -11.17 21.04 11.00
CA MET A 151 -11.48 19.77 11.68
C MET A 151 -12.51 18.95 10.91
N LYS A 152 -13.62 19.57 10.46
CA LYS A 152 -14.61 18.87 9.64
C LYS A 152 -14.02 18.32 8.35
N LEU A 153 -13.13 19.07 7.70
CA LEU A 153 -12.45 18.61 6.50
C LEU A 153 -11.43 17.51 6.81
N PHE A 154 -10.69 17.62 7.91
CA PHE A 154 -9.78 16.59 8.42
C PHE A 154 -10.49 15.25 8.57
N ASP A 155 -11.64 15.21 9.25
CA ASP A 155 -12.41 13.99 9.44
C ASP A 155 -12.91 13.40 8.12
N GLN A 156 -13.41 14.25 7.22
CA GLN A 156 -13.86 13.82 5.89
C GLN A 156 -12.73 13.21 5.06
N VAL A 157 -11.56 13.84 5.06
CA VAL A 157 -10.41 13.38 4.27
C VAL A 157 -9.82 12.11 4.87
N ARG A 158 -9.65 12.04 6.20
CA ARG A 158 -9.14 10.85 6.89
C ARG A 158 -10.06 9.65 6.71
N LEU A 159 -11.37 9.84 6.83
CA LEU A 159 -12.35 8.79 6.53
C LEU A 159 -12.25 8.32 5.07
N CYS A 160 -12.00 9.23 4.13
CA CYS A 160 -11.80 8.86 2.73
C CYS A 160 -10.53 8.05 2.52
N ALA A 161 -9.40 8.48 3.10
CA ALA A 161 -8.12 7.77 3.05
C ALA A 161 -8.27 6.33 3.58
N SER A 162 -8.93 6.17 4.72
CA SER A 162 -9.23 4.86 5.30
C SER A 162 -10.07 4.00 4.35
N LYS A 163 -11.15 4.53 3.77
CA LYS A 163 -11.96 3.81 2.77
C LYS A 163 -11.17 3.39 1.53
N ASN A 164 -10.17 4.19 1.15
CA ASN A 164 -9.32 3.96 0.00
C ASN A 164 -8.12 3.05 0.28
N GLY A 165 -8.02 2.46 1.48
CA GLY A 165 -7.01 1.45 1.78
C GLY A 165 -5.80 1.94 2.58
N ASN A 166 -5.76 3.20 3.03
CA ASN A 166 -4.66 3.69 3.85
C ASN A 166 -4.86 3.26 5.32
N TRP A 167 -4.09 2.27 5.76
CA TRP A 167 -4.18 1.72 7.13
C TRP A 167 -3.78 2.75 8.21
N THR A 168 -2.89 3.70 7.92
CA THR A 168 -2.54 4.77 8.89
C THR A 168 -3.73 5.67 9.20
N ALA A 169 -4.55 5.98 8.19
CA ALA A 169 -5.80 6.70 8.37
C ALA A 169 -6.83 5.88 9.17
N THR A 170 -6.91 4.58 8.88
CA THR A 170 -7.76 3.65 9.65
C THR A 170 -7.35 3.59 11.12
N ASN A 171 -6.05 3.49 11.42
CA ASN A 171 -5.54 3.55 12.80
C ASN A 171 -5.84 4.89 13.45
N GLY A 172 -5.72 6.01 12.72
CA GLY A 172 -6.13 7.31 13.26
C GLY A 172 -7.62 7.40 13.62
N LEU A 173 -8.51 6.69 12.91
CA LEU A 173 -9.93 6.58 13.28
C LEU A 173 -10.13 5.61 14.46
N GLU A 174 -9.32 4.57 14.53
CA GLU A 174 -9.29 3.62 15.63
C GLU A 174 -8.86 4.29 16.94
N ASP A 175 -7.77 5.04 16.93
CA ASP A 175 -7.23 5.78 18.09
C ASP A 175 -8.26 6.78 18.64
N GLU A 176 -8.99 7.46 17.76
CA GLU A 176 -10.08 8.35 18.16
C GLU A 176 -11.25 7.58 18.79
N THR A 177 -11.62 6.45 18.19
CA THR A 177 -12.66 5.57 18.72
C THR A 177 -12.26 5.01 20.09
N ASN A 178 -11.00 4.57 20.23
CA ASN A 178 -10.44 4.08 21.47
C ASN A 178 -10.39 5.16 22.55
N SER A 179 -10.00 6.38 22.18
CA SER A 179 -10.05 7.53 23.10
C SER A 179 -11.47 7.76 23.62
N GLN A 180 -12.49 7.69 22.74
CA GLN A 180 -13.88 7.80 23.16
C GLN A 180 -14.31 6.67 24.11
N ILE A 181 -13.84 5.44 23.90
CA ILE A 181 -14.07 4.30 24.81
C ILE A 181 -13.42 4.54 26.18
N LEU A 182 -12.18 5.04 26.19
CA LEU A 182 -11.42 5.26 27.42
C LEU A 182 -12.04 6.38 28.27
N TYR A 183 -12.53 7.46 27.65
CA TYR A 183 -13.16 8.59 28.34
C TYR A 183 -14.66 8.43 28.62
N ALA A 184 -15.31 7.40 28.09
CA ALA A 184 -16.72 7.16 28.36
C ALA A 184 -16.94 6.72 29.82
N ASP A 185 -17.96 7.32 30.46
CA ASP A 185 -18.41 6.95 31.83
C ASP A 185 -18.90 5.50 31.93
N LYS A 186 -19.32 4.92 30.81
CA LYS A 186 -19.87 3.57 30.70
C LYS A 186 -19.41 2.94 29.40
N GLU A 187 -19.30 1.61 29.41
CA GLU A 187 -19.03 0.84 28.20
C GLU A 187 -20.07 1.13 27.12
N ASN A 188 -19.59 1.33 25.90
CA ASN A 188 -20.41 1.60 24.73
C ASN A 188 -20.18 0.49 23.68
N PRO A 189 -21.09 -0.50 23.59
CA PRO A 189 -20.94 -1.60 22.64
C PRO A 189 -20.79 -1.18 21.18
N ALA A 190 -21.36 -0.04 20.79
CA ALA A 190 -21.22 0.47 19.42
C ALA A 190 -19.80 0.96 19.13
N LEU A 191 -19.16 1.66 20.09
CA LEU A 191 -17.77 2.09 19.95
C LEU A 191 -16.81 0.90 19.99
N LEU A 192 -17.05 -0.08 20.86
CA LEU A 192 -16.25 -1.31 20.94
C LEU A 192 -16.30 -2.09 19.61
N ALA A 193 -17.50 -2.27 19.05
CA ALA A 193 -17.68 -2.91 17.75
C ALA A 193 -17.02 -2.11 16.61
N GLN A 194 -17.04 -0.77 16.69
CA GLN A 194 -16.39 0.10 15.72
C GLN A 194 -14.86 0.00 15.80
N SER A 195 -14.26 0.00 17.00
CA SER A 195 -12.82 -0.21 17.18
C SER A 195 -12.39 -1.57 16.65
N LEU A 196 -13.14 -2.64 16.96
CA LEU A 196 -12.91 -3.97 16.38
C LEU A 196 -12.93 -3.96 14.85
N ALA A 197 -13.90 -3.27 14.25
CA ALA A 197 -14.02 -3.15 12.80
C ALA A 197 -12.85 -2.39 12.18
N TYR A 198 -12.36 -1.32 12.82
CA TYR A 198 -11.19 -0.58 12.33
C TYR A 198 -9.90 -1.39 12.45
N LYS A 199 -9.68 -2.12 13.55
CA LYS A 199 -8.48 -2.98 13.69
C LYS A 199 -8.48 -4.10 12.64
N GLN A 200 -9.63 -4.74 12.38
CA GLN A 200 -9.79 -5.71 11.29
C GLN A 200 -9.51 -5.07 9.92
N LEU A 201 -10.03 -3.86 9.68
CA LEU A 201 -9.83 -3.16 8.42
C LEU A 201 -8.36 -2.76 8.22
N ALA A 202 -7.68 -2.30 9.26
CA ALA A 202 -6.26 -1.96 9.22
C ALA A 202 -5.41 -3.20 8.90
N LEU A 203 -5.69 -4.36 9.53
CA LEU A 203 -5.06 -5.63 9.16
C LEU A 203 -5.32 -5.98 7.67
N LYS A 204 -6.57 -5.84 7.22
CA LYS A 204 -6.95 -6.08 5.83
C LYS A 204 -6.17 -5.19 4.84
N GLN A 205 -5.86 -3.97 5.24
CA GLN A 205 -5.14 -2.96 4.47
C GLN A 205 -3.61 -3.09 4.56
N GLY A 206 -3.12 -4.08 5.31
CA GLY A 206 -1.70 -4.42 5.38
C GLY A 206 -0.98 -3.95 6.64
N ASP A 207 -1.69 -3.42 7.64
CA ASP A 207 -1.10 -3.22 8.98
C ASP A 207 -1.00 -4.56 9.71
N THR A 208 0.10 -5.25 9.48
CA THR A 208 0.36 -6.58 10.05
C THR A 208 0.38 -6.59 11.58
N ALA A 209 0.69 -5.45 12.22
CA ALA A 209 0.69 -5.34 13.68
C ALA A 209 -0.70 -5.56 14.29
N MET A 210 -1.78 -5.30 13.53
CA MET A 210 -3.15 -5.53 14.01
C MET A 210 -3.50 -7.00 14.19
N ALA A 211 -2.75 -7.93 13.59
CA ALA A 211 -2.97 -9.35 13.79
C ALA A 211 -2.80 -9.75 15.26
N ILE A 212 -1.70 -9.35 15.91
CA ILE A 212 -1.50 -9.71 17.33
C ILE A 212 -2.49 -8.96 18.24
N THR A 213 -2.80 -7.70 17.95
CA THR A 213 -3.80 -6.92 18.70
C THR A 213 -5.18 -7.59 18.67
N LEU A 214 -5.61 -8.09 17.52
CA LEU A 214 -6.86 -8.83 17.39
C LEU A 214 -6.79 -10.19 18.09
N ALA A 215 -5.65 -10.89 18.03
CA ALA A 215 -5.46 -12.14 18.75
C ALA A 215 -5.64 -11.96 20.26
N ASP A 216 -5.03 -10.92 20.84
CA ASP A 216 -5.12 -10.58 22.26
C ASP A 216 -6.57 -10.26 22.65
N ALA A 217 -7.29 -9.48 21.85
CA ALA A 217 -8.67 -9.11 22.13
C ALA A 217 -9.62 -10.33 22.25
N PHE A 218 -9.38 -11.39 21.47
CA PHE A 218 -10.17 -12.63 21.53
C PHE A 218 -9.69 -13.65 22.58
N ASN A 219 -8.59 -13.36 23.28
CA ASN A 219 -8.06 -14.17 24.38
C ASN A 219 -7.86 -13.33 25.64
N LEU A 220 -8.71 -12.32 25.84
CA LEU A 220 -8.56 -11.39 26.94
C LEU A 220 -9.20 -11.95 28.22
N THR A 221 -8.42 -12.03 29.29
CA THR A 221 -8.92 -12.42 30.62
C THR A 221 -9.27 -11.20 31.43
N LYS A 222 -10.35 -11.26 32.22
CA LYS A 222 -10.72 -10.17 33.13
C LYS A 222 -9.58 -9.91 34.14
N PRO A 223 -9.29 -8.64 34.45
CA PRO A 223 -8.19 -8.28 35.33
C PRO A 223 -8.50 -8.67 36.79
N GLU A 224 -7.48 -9.08 37.53
CA GLU A 224 -7.58 -9.36 38.98
C GLU A 224 -7.22 -8.14 39.83
N THR A 225 -6.45 -7.19 39.28
CA THR A 225 -5.99 -5.97 39.96
C THR A 225 -6.42 -4.69 39.24
N GLU A 226 -6.44 -3.55 39.95
CA GLU A 226 -6.71 -2.24 39.34
C GLU A 226 -5.63 -1.83 38.32
N GLN A 227 -4.39 -2.27 38.50
CA GLN A 227 -3.30 -2.01 37.55
C GLN A 227 -3.55 -2.73 36.22
N ASP A 228 -4.01 -3.98 36.27
CA ASP A 228 -4.36 -4.76 35.08
C ASP A 228 -5.67 -4.24 34.42
N GLN A 229 -6.46 -3.45 35.15
CA GLN A 229 -7.74 -2.93 34.65
C GLN A 229 -7.54 -1.88 33.55
N PHE A 230 -6.48 -1.08 33.63
CA PHE A 230 -6.15 -0.13 32.57
C PHE A 230 -5.74 -0.87 31.28
N ASP A 231 -4.79 -1.80 31.39
CA ASP A 231 -4.31 -2.63 30.28
C ASP A 231 -5.44 -3.47 29.67
N TYR A 232 -6.37 -3.98 30.49
CA TYR A 232 -7.57 -4.66 30.02
C TYR A 232 -8.46 -3.73 29.20
N LYS A 233 -8.71 -2.51 29.67
CA LYS A 233 -9.63 -1.56 29.01
C LYS A 233 -9.10 -1.15 27.63
N GLU A 234 -7.78 -1.03 27.45
CA GLU A 234 -7.18 -0.73 26.15
C GLU A 234 -7.31 -1.87 25.13
N LYS A 235 -7.37 -3.12 25.60
CA LYS A 235 -7.46 -4.32 24.75
C LYS A 235 -8.87 -4.84 24.57
N TYR A 236 -9.81 -4.43 25.42
CA TYR A 236 -11.18 -4.93 25.39
C TYR A 236 -11.96 -4.34 24.23
N LEU A 237 -12.42 -5.20 23.31
CA LEU A 237 -13.16 -4.81 22.11
C LEU A 237 -14.62 -5.25 22.12
N GLY A 238 -15.18 -5.54 23.30
CA GLY A 238 -16.59 -5.95 23.42
C GLY A 238 -16.88 -7.34 22.84
N VAL A 239 -15.86 -8.17 22.68
CA VAL A 239 -15.98 -9.54 22.16
C VAL A 239 -15.89 -10.57 23.29
N GLU A 240 -16.53 -11.72 23.09
CA GLU A 240 -16.33 -12.89 23.94
C GLU A 240 -15.02 -13.58 23.59
N ASN A 241 -14.46 -14.33 24.56
CA ASN A 241 -13.27 -15.13 24.33
C ASN A 241 -13.54 -16.20 23.26
N ASP A 242 -12.73 -16.18 22.21
CA ASP A 242 -12.79 -17.06 21.06
C ASP A 242 -11.36 -17.51 20.73
N LEU A 243 -10.93 -18.59 21.40
CA LEU A 243 -9.57 -19.11 21.29
C LEU A 243 -9.22 -19.55 19.87
N GLU A 244 -10.19 -20.09 19.12
CA GLU A 244 -9.97 -20.48 17.74
C GLU A 244 -9.67 -19.24 16.88
N ARG A 245 -10.43 -18.17 17.06
CA ARG A 245 -10.22 -16.90 16.36
C ARG A 245 -8.91 -16.23 16.73
N SER A 246 -8.57 -16.22 18.02
CA SER A 246 -7.27 -15.73 18.50
C SER A 246 -6.12 -16.48 17.82
N GLN A 247 -6.18 -17.82 17.78
CA GLN A 247 -5.20 -18.65 17.09
C GLN A 247 -5.11 -18.38 15.59
N ARG A 248 -6.23 -18.07 14.92
CA ARG A 248 -6.19 -17.67 13.49
C ARG A 248 -5.43 -16.38 13.28
N TYR A 249 -5.65 -15.36 14.11
CA TYR A 249 -4.89 -14.11 14.01
C TYR A 249 -3.40 -14.30 14.33
N ILE A 250 -3.04 -15.11 15.33
CA ILE A 250 -1.65 -15.49 15.59
C ILE A 250 -1.04 -16.15 14.34
N LYS A 251 -1.78 -17.08 13.72
CA LYS A 251 -1.30 -17.76 12.52
C LYS A 251 -1.11 -16.82 11.33
N ILE A 252 -2.01 -15.86 11.15
CA ILE A 252 -1.89 -14.81 10.15
C ILE A 252 -0.62 -13.99 10.40
N ASN A 253 -0.38 -13.56 11.63
CA ASN A 253 0.84 -12.83 12.02
C ASN A 253 2.12 -13.65 11.70
N GLU A 254 2.13 -14.95 12.03
CA GLU A 254 3.25 -15.83 11.68
C GLU A 254 3.50 -15.91 10.17
N ILE A 255 2.44 -16.05 9.36
CA ILE A 255 2.58 -16.13 7.90
C ILE A 255 3.18 -14.83 7.34
N LEU A 256 2.73 -13.68 7.86
CA LEU A 256 3.18 -12.36 7.41
C LEU A 256 4.61 -12.03 7.83
N ASN A 257 5.03 -12.46 9.02
CA ASN A 257 6.38 -12.18 9.53
C ASN A 257 7.45 -13.16 9.00
N ASN A 258 7.07 -14.37 8.62
CA ASN A 258 8.02 -15.40 8.16
C ASN A 258 8.26 -15.38 6.66
N ALA A 259 7.68 -14.43 5.94
CA ALA A 259 7.75 -14.39 4.49
C ALA A 259 8.12 -12.99 3.98
N PRO A 260 8.82 -12.92 2.84
CA PRO A 260 9.39 -11.69 2.28
C PRO A 260 8.37 -10.70 1.70
N TYR A 261 7.09 -10.79 2.03
CA TYR A 261 6.01 -10.04 1.38
C TYR A 261 6.23 -8.52 1.49
N GLN A 262 6.02 -7.81 0.39
CA GLN A 262 6.22 -6.36 0.28
C GLN A 262 5.24 -5.75 -0.72
N GLY A 263 4.84 -4.49 -0.54
CA GLY A 263 4.02 -3.76 -1.51
C GLY A 263 2.51 -3.99 -1.34
N GLU A 264 1.75 -3.82 -2.43
CA GLU A 264 0.28 -3.95 -2.42
C GLU A 264 -0.18 -5.38 -2.10
N GLU A 265 0.73 -6.35 -2.20
CA GLU A 265 0.43 -7.76 -1.98
C GLU A 265 0.15 -8.08 -0.50
N ILE A 266 0.57 -7.23 0.44
CA ILE A 266 0.23 -7.39 1.87
C ILE A 266 -1.26 -7.13 2.14
N VAL A 267 -2.03 -6.61 1.17
CA VAL A 267 -3.48 -6.43 1.30
C VAL A 267 -4.21 -7.78 1.36
N LEU A 268 -4.81 -8.09 2.51
CA LEU A 268 -5.43 -9.38 2.81
C LEU A 268 -6.89 -9.44 2.33
N SER A 269 -7.08 -9.52 1.02
CA SER A 269 -8.42 -9.55 0.42
C SER A 269 -9.32 -10.68 0.92
N ASP A 270 -8.74 -11.82 1.31
CA ASP A 270 -9.41 -13.02 1.84
C ASP A 270 -9.58 -13.03 3.37
N LEU A 271 -9.16 -11.98 4.08
CA LEU A 271 -9.20 -11.95 5.55
C LEU A 271 -10.60 -12.21 6.12
N ASP A 272 -11.63 -11.61 5.53
CA ASP A 272 -13.02 -11.77 6.01
C ASP A 272 -13.60 -13.15 5.68
N GLU A 273 -13.02 -13.86 4.71
CA GLU A 273 -13.35 -15.26 4.39
C GLU A 273 -12.66 -16.23 5.35
N ILE A 274 -11.56 -15.81 5.97
CA ILE A 274 -10.76 -16.61 6.91
C ILE A 274 -11.20 -16.38 8.36
N VAL A 275 -11.43 -15.12 8.75
CA VAL A 275 -11.70 -14.70 10.12
C VAL A 275 -12.77 -13.59 10.14
N PRO A 276 -14.02 -13.86 9.74
CA PRO A 276 -15.09 -12.87 9.72
C PRO A 276 -15.45 -12.42 11.14
N LEU A 277 -15.55 -11.12 11.40
CA LEU A 277 -15.90 -10.61 12.73
C LEU A 277 -17.22 -11.19 13.30
N PRO A 278 -17.34 -11.33 14.63
CA PRO A 278 -18.59 -11.72 15.28
C PRO A 278 -19.78 -10.83 14.84
N PRO A 279 -21.02 -11.38 14.81
CA PRO A 279 -21.42 -12.69 15.31
C PRO A 279 -21.23 -13.83 14.30
N LYS A 280 -20.58 -13.60 13.15
CA LYS A 280 -20.36 -14.64 12.15
C LYS A 280 -19.46 -15.74 12.71
N LYS A 281 -19.88 -16.99 12.55
CA LYS A 281 -19.07 -18.16 12.92
C LYS A 281 -17.85 -18.28 12.02
N LEU A 282 -16.77 -18.81 12.56
CA LEU A 282 -15.56 -19.11 11.80
C LEU A 282 -15.87 -20.17 10.71
N PRO A 283 -15.52 -19.91 9.45
CA PRO A 283 -15.63 -20.90 8.38
C PRO A 283 -14.48 -21.92 8.50
N LYS A 284 -14.56 -23.04 7.76
CA LYS A 284 -13.40 -23.94 7.64
C LYS A 284 -12.25 -23.19 6.98
N TRP A 285 -11.05 -23.34 7.54
CA TRP A 285 -9.83 -22.74 7.01
C TRP A 285 -8.71 -23.77 7.05
N ASP A 286 -7.93 -23.82 5.97
CA ASP A 286 -6.80 -24.74 5.79
C ASP A 286 -5.49 -24.21 6.37
N GLY A 287 -5.51 -23.04 7.03
CA GLY A 287 -4.35 -22.42 7.64
C GLY A 287 -3.49 -21.58 6.68
N LYS A 288 -3.95 -21.30 5.45
CA LYS A 288 -3.20 -20.51 4.45
C LYS A 288 -3.91 -19.23 4.02
N LEU A 289 -3.11 -18.19 3.75
CA LEU A 289 -3.55 -16.96 3.09
C LEU A 289 -3.46 -17.07 1.56
N ALA A 290 -4.23 -16.26 0.83
CA ALA A 290 -4.16 -16.17 -0.62
C ALA A 290 -2.73 -15.82 -1.09
N ILE A 291 -2.08 -14.85 -0.44
CA ILE A 291 -0.68 -14.50 -0.76
C ILE A 291 0.29 -15.67 -0.53
N GLN A 292 0.06 -16.47 0.51
CA GLN A 292 0.89 -17.64 0.78
C GLN A 292 0.70 -18.70 -0.31
N ARG A 293 -0.55 -18.97 -0.70
CA ARG A 293 -0.83 -19.89 -1.81
C ARG A 293 -0.18 -19.41 -3.09
N TRP A 294 -0.32 -18.12 -3.38
CA TRP A 294 0.33 -17.50 -4.52
C TRP A 294 1.85 -17.64 -4.44
N TYR A 295 2.49 -17.48 -3.28
CA TYR A 295 3.95 -17.59 -3.16
C TYR A 295 4.49 -19.04 -3.21
N GLU A 296 3.69 -20.00 -2.73
CA GLU A 296 4.02 -21.43 -2.76
C GLU A 296 3.74 -22.07 -4.12
N ASP A 297 2.86 -21.46 -4.92
CA ASP A 297 2.58 -21.88 -6.28
C ASP A 297 3.84 -21.76 -7.14
N GLN A 298 4.19 -22.83 -7.85
CA GLN A 298 5.36 -22.87 -8.73
C GLN A 298 5.00 -22.47 -10.18
N THR A 299 3.74 -22.08 -10.43
CA THR A 299 3.21 -21.80 -11.76
C THR A 299 3.49 -20.38 -12.27
N HIS A 300 4.31 -19.57 -11.60
CA HIS A 300 4.84 -18.32 -12.18
C HIS A 300 5.84 -18.67 -13.28
N GLU A 301 5.31 -19.17 -14.39
CA GLU A 301 6.08 -19.58 -15.54
C GLU A 301 6.83 -18.38 -16.09
N LYS A 302 8.12 -18.59 -16.37
CA LYS A 302 8.95 -17.59 -17.01
C LYS A 302 8.30 -17.18 -18.34
N PRO A 303 7.99 -15.88 -18.54
CA PRO A 303 7.46 -15.40 -19.81
C PRO A 303 8.38 -15.79 -20.96
N SER A 304 7.80 -16.22 -22.08
CA SER A 304 8.60 -16.63 -23.23
C SER A 304 9.48 -15.49 -23.73
N GLU A 305 10.71 -15.79 -24.13
CA GLU A 305 11.62 -14.78 -24.67
C GLU A 305 11.05 -14.12 -25.95
N ILE A 306 10.24 -14.85 -26.73
CA ILE A 306 9.53 -14.29 -27.89
C ILE A 306 8.54 -13.20 -27.46
N LEU A 307 7.74 -13.45 -26.42
CA LEU A 307 6.81 -12.45 -25.87
C LEU A 307 7.56 -11.22 -25.37
N ILE A 308 8.63 -11.42 -24.59
CA ILE A 308 9.44 -10.32 -24.05
C ILE A 308 10.10 -9.51 -25.17
N MET A 309 10.64 -10.18 -26.19
CA MET A 309 11.22 -9.50 -27.36
C MET A 309 10.18 -8.66 -28.10
N LYS A 310 9.00 -9.22 -28.38
CA LYS A 310 7.92 -8.49 -29.05
C LYS A 310 7.51 -7.24 -28.27
N LEU A 311 7.19 -7.40 -26.98
CA LEU A 311 6.71 -6.30 -26.14
C LEU A 311 7.76 -5.21 -25.96
N ALA A 312 9.03 -5.59 -25.78
CA ALA A 312 10.13 -4.64 -25.68
C ALA A 312 10.31 -3.85 -26.98
N GLN A 313 10.32 -4.51 -28.14
CA GLN A 313 10.47 -3.85 -29.44
C GLN A 313 9.34 -2.88 -29.74
N GLU A 314 8.09 -3.25 -29.45
CA GLU A 314 6.91 -2.39 -29.61
C GLU A 314 7.00 -1.09 -28.80
N LYS A 315 7.76 -1.08 -27.69
CA LYS A 315 8.01 0.09 -26.84
C LYS A 315 9.37 0.73 -27.04
N GLY A 316 10.15 0.30 -28.05
CA GLY A 316 11.50 0.83 -28.30
C GLY A 316 12.51 0.50 -27.19
N LEU A 317 12.30 -0.59 -26.47
CA LEU A 317 13.17 -1.07 -25.40
C LEU A 317 14.12 -2.17 -25.90
N ALA A 318 15.31 -2.25 -25.32
CA ALA A 318 16.24 -3.35 -25.54
C ALA A 318 15.70 -4.62 -24.85
N PRO A 319 15.44 -5.73 -25.58
CA PRO A 319 14.80 -6.91 -25.01
C PRO A 319 15.51 -7.49 -23.80
N LYS A 320 16.85 -7.44 -23.75
CA LYS A 320 17.66 -8.03 -22.66
C LYS A 320 17.62 -7.25 -21.36
N THR A 321 17.37 -5.94 -21.39
CA THR A 321 17.49 -5.07 -20.22
C THR A 321 16.19 -4.36 -19.87
N GLY A 322 15.24 -4.28 -20.81
CA GLY A 322 14.03 -3.47 -20.70
C GLY A 322 14.31 -1.96 -20.69
N LYS A 323 15.55 -1.52 -21.02
CA LYS A 323 15.91 -0.11 -21.05
C LYS A 323 15.67 0.50 -22.43
N PRO A 324 15.42 1.81 -22.56
CA PRO A 324 15.27 2.47 -23.86
C PRO A 324 16.46 2.23 -24.79
N VAL A 325 16.20 1.97 -26.06
CA VAL A 325 17.27 1.88 -27.07
C VAL A 325 17.75 3.30 -27.41
N VAL A 326 18.99 3.64 -27.04
CA VAL A 326 19.60 4.90 -27.47
C VAL A 326 19.91 4.79 -28.96
N VAL A 327 19.09 5.44 -29.80
CA VAL A 327 19.46 5.66 -31.20
C VAL A 327 20.51 6.76 -31.21
N LEU A 328 21.78 6.37 -31.34
CA LEU A 328 22.83 7.32 -31.69
C LEU A 328 22.45 7.92 -33.05
N GLN A 329 21.91 9.14 -33.05
CA GLN A 329 21.80 9.91 -34.28
C GLN A 329 23.22 10.14 -34.77
N SER A 330 23.65 9.34 -35.75
CA SER A 330 24.88 9.57 -36.47
C SER A 330 24.76 10.96 -37.09
N VAL A 331 25.41 11.95 -36.47
CA VAL A 331 25.64 13.26 -37.07
C VAL A 331 26.44 12.99 -38.34
N LYS A 332 25.76 12.91 -39.48
CA LYS A 332 26.39 13.07 -40.79
C LYS A 332 26.93 14.50 -40.82
N LYS A 333 28.19 14.66 -40.39
CA LYS A 333 28.98 15.81 -40.83
C LYS A 333 29.20 15.64 -42.32
N SER A 334 28.30 16.22 -43.11
CA SER A 334 28.57 16.56 -44.50
C SER A 334 29.71 17.57 -44.54
N GLN A 335 30.58 17.33 -45.52
CA GLN A 335 31.92 17.88 -45.76
C GLN A 335 32.02 19.40 -45.78
#